data_AF-A0A8T5Q2Y8-F1
#
_entry.id   AF-A0A8T5Q2Y8-F1
#
_cell.length_a   1.000
_cell.length_b   1.000
_cell.length_c   1.000
_cell.angle_alpha   90.00
_cell.angle_beta   90.00
_cell.angle_gamma   90.00
#
_symmetry.space_group_name_H-M   'P 1'
#
loop_
_entity.id
_entity.type
_entity.pdbx_description
1 polymer ?
#
loop_
_entity_poly.entity_id
_entity_poly.type
_entity_poly.pdbx_seq_one_letter_code
_entity_poly.pdbx_strand_id
1 'polypeptide(L)'
;MRIKLMLLMLILLVPFATAKVECNKVVVVKFNYDNGVITYMDRVIKCGYAPDRIIQPEEGYTAQVISTENEEVLYSFRFEVPLEINIDLSDPLVKSLSGGMMILNETDFALIFPYYDKAKYIVVYNPRDYEVLKVPLIEEQFIQDRSFWWVIILALLLILGLAVYNIYRKKSRREEQAP
;
A
#
# COMPACT_ATOMS: atom_id res chain seq x y z
N MET A 1 -22.66 1.40 40.51
CA MET A 1 -21.94 0.30 39.84
C MET A 1 -21.97 0.41 38.32
N ARG A 2 -23.14 0.57 37.68
CA ARG A 2 -23.29 0.62 36.20
C ARG A 2 -22.43 1.66 35.47
N ILE A 3 -22.29 2.88 36.00
CA ILE A 3 -21.46 3.94 35.38
C ILE A 3 -19.97 3.59 35.38
N LYS A 4 -19.45 3.05 36.49
CA LYS A 4 -18.04 2.62 36.57
C LYS A 4 -17.76 1.48 35.58
N LEU A 5 -18.73 0.58 35.40
CA LEU A 5 -18.65 -0.50 34.41
C LEU A 5 -18.63 0.03 32.97
N MET A 6 -19.49 1.01 32.62
CA MET A 6 -19.46 1.63 31.29
C MET A 6 -18.16 2.39 31.02
N LEU A 7 -17.62 3.09 32.02
CA LEU A 7 -16.35 3.80 31.90
C LEU A 7 -15.17 2.84 31.72
N LEU A 8 -15.16 1.72 32.44
CA LEU A 8 -14.20 0.63 32.26
C LEU A 8 -14.28 0.04 30.84
N MET A 9 -15.50 -0.20 30.34
CA MET A 9 -15.72 -0.75 29.01
C MET A 9 -15.26 0.22 27.90
N LEU A 10 -15.48 1.53 28.09
CA LEU A 10 -14.99 2.56 27.18
C LEU A 10 -13.46 2.61 27.12
N ILE A 11 -12.79 2.55 28.29
CA ILE A 11 -11.32 2.52 28.38
C ILE A 11 -10.76 1.28 27.66
N LEU A 12 -11.43 0.14 27.78
CA LEU A 12 -11.07 -1.11 27.10
C LEU A 12 -11.22 -1.04 25.57
N LEU A 13 -12.01 -0.11 25.03
CA LEU A 13 -12.23 0.06 23.59
C LEU A 13 -11.23 1.01 22.92
N VAL A 14 -10.54 1.88 23.68
CA VAL A 14 -9.55 2.84 23.16
C VAL A 14 -8.39 2.17 22.39
N PRO A 15 -7.83 1.03 22.83
CA PRO A 15 -6.76 0.35 22.09
C PRO A 15 -7.22 -0.15 20.72
N PHE A 16 -8.48 -0.59 20.58
CA PHE A 16 -9.03 -1.06 19.31
C PHE A 16 -9.21 0.07 18.29
N ALA A 17 -9.44 1.30 18.76
CA ALA A 17 -9.55 2.48 17.89
C ALA A 17 -8.19 3.04 17.43
N THR A 18 -7.09 2.61 18.06
CA THR A 18 -5.74 3.15 17.82
C THR A 18 -4.76 2.11 17.28
N ALA A 19 -5.19 0.85 17.14
CA ALA A 19 -4.40 -0.18 16.48
C ALA A 19 -4.19 0.23 15.02
N LYS A 20 -3.03 0.86 14.74
CA LYS A 20 -2.52 0.98 13.39
C LYS A 20 -2.30 -0.44 12.91
N VAL A 21 -3.06 -0.87 11.91
CA VAL A 21 -2.75 -2.10 11.20
C VAL A 21 -1.39 -1.88 10.57
N GLU A 22 -0.35 -2.51 11.13
CA GLU A 22 0.96 -2.56 10.51
C GLU A 22 0.80 -3.29 9.19
N CYS A 23 0.74 -2.52 8.11
CA CYS A 23 0.71 -3.06 6.77
C CYS A 23 2.08 -2.88 6.16
N ASN A 24 2.63 -3.97 5.62
CA ASN A 24 3.81 -3.86 4.76
C ASN A 24 3.43 -3.05 3.52
N LYS A 25 4.27 -2.09 3.16
CA LYS A 25 4.06 -1.26 1.98
C LYS A 25 4.84 -1.85 0.80
N VAL A 26 4.27 -1.71 -0.39
CA VAL A 26 4.95 -1.98 -1.65
C VAL A 26 4.76 -0.83 -2.60
N VAL A 27 5.74 -0.62 -3.47
CA VAL A 27 5.65 0.30 -4.60
C VAL A 27 5.34 -0.50 -5.85
N VAL A 28 4.20 -0.26 -6.47
CA VAL A 28 3.86 -0.83 -7.78
C VAL A 28 4.17 0.23 -8.83
N VAL A 29 5.11 -0.05 -9.71
CA VAL A 29 5.48 0.86 -10.81
C VAL A 29 4.99 0.26 -12.11
N LYS A 30 4.22 1.05 -12.87
CA LYS A 30 3.73 0.70 -14.20
C LYS A 30 4.67 1.26 -15.25
N PHE A 31 4.97 0.43 -16.23
CA PHE A 31 5.82 0.72 -17.35
C PHE A 31 5.10 0.38 -18.65
N ASN A 32 5.45 1.09 -19.70
CA ASN A 32 5.15 0.71 -21.07
C ASN A 32 6.46 0.31 -21.74
N TYR A 33 6.45 -0.83 -22.42
CA TYR A 33 7.53 -1.24 -23.31
C TYR A 33 7.07 -1.07 -24.74
N ASP A 34 7.87 -0.39 -25.56
CA ASP A 34 7.63 -0.22 -26.99
C ASP A 34 8.95 -0.42 -27.75
N ASN A 35 9.04 -1.51 -28.52
CA ASN A 35 10.16 -1.80 -29.42
C ASN A 35 11.58 -1.64 -28.79
N GLY A 36 11.75 -2.10 -27.55
CA GLY A 36 13.04 -2.06 -26.84
C GLY A 36 13.19 -0.86 -25.89
N VAL A 37 12.24 0.06 -25.86
CA VAL A 37 12.24 1.22 -24.97
C VAL A 37 11.28 1.00 -23.83
N ILE A 38 11.77 1.07 -22.59
CA ILE A 38 10.94 1.06 -21.38
C ILE A 38 10.68 2.49 -20.95
N THR A 39 9.42 2.87 -20.83
CA THR A 39 8.98 4.17 -20.34
C THR A 39 8.22 4.05 -19.03
N TYR A 40 8.40 5.03 -18.14
CA TYR A 40 7.64 5.13 -16.90
C TYR A 40 6.23 5.66 -17.18
N MET A 41 5.20 4.99 -16.64
CA MET A 41 3.82 5.47 -16.74
C MET A 41 3.32 6.08 -15.44
N ASP A 42 3.32 5.28 -14.37
CA ASP A 42 2.69 5.64 -13.10
C ASP A 42 3.26 4.79 -11.95
N ARG A 43 3.03 5.20 -10.70
CA ARG A 43 3.36 4.43 -9.51
C ARG A 43 2.27 4.55 -8.46
N VAL A 44 2.06 3.48 -7.70
CA VAL A 44 1.17 3.49 -6.54
C VAL A 44 1.83 2.79 -5.36
N ILE A 45 1.76 3.41 -4.19
CA ILE A 45 2.16 2.80 -2.91
C ILE A 45 0.90 2.21 -2.29
N LYS A 46 0.93 0.92 -1.95
CA LYS A 46 -0.20 0.26 -1.29
C LYS A 46 0.26 -0.72 -0.23
N CYS A 47 -0.65 -1.08 0.67
CA CYS A 47 -0.45 -2.20 1.58
C CYS A 47 -0.37 -3.50 0.76
N GLY A 48 0.66 -4.31 0.98
CA GLY A 48 0.90 -5.56 0.29
C GLY A 48 2.25 -6.16 0.62
N TYR A 49 2.56 -7.26 -0.06
CA TYR A 49 3.86 -7.93 0.04
C TYR A 49 4.52 -7.92 -1.33
N ALA A 50 5.82 -7.63 -1.36
CA ALA A 50 6.59 -7.79 -2.58
C ALA A 50 6.66 -9.30 -2.90
N PRO A 51 6.55 -9.68 -4.19
CA PRO A 51 6.67 -11.08 -4.57
C PRO A 51 8.05 -11.60 -4.18
N ASP A 52 8.09 -12.86 -3.76
CA ASP A 52 9.36 -13.54 -3.56
C ASP A 52 10.06 -13.73 -4.92
N ARG A 53 11.35 -13.41 -4.99
CA ARG A 53 12.16 -13.41 -6.22
C ARG A 53 13.29 -14.43 -6.13
N ILE A 54 13.05 -15.58 -5.51
CA ILE A 54 14.01 -16.69 -5.47
C ILE A 54 14.38 -17.14 -6.88
N ILE A 55 13.40 -17.23 -7.78
CA ILE A 55 13.60 -17.60 -9.19
C ILE A 55 13.61 -16.31 -10.02
N GLN A 56 14.73 -16.08 -10.70
CA GLN A 56 14.95 -14.94 -11.58
C GLN A 56 15.51 -15.47 -12.91
N PRO A 57 15.24 -14.79 -14.03
CA PRO A 57 15.80 -15.19 -15.31
C PRO A 57 17.33 -15.00 -15.28
N GLU A 58 18.04 -15.86 -16.01
CA GLU A 58 19.51 -15.77 -16.11
C GLU A 58 19.93 -14.47 -16.81
N GLU A 59 19.18 -14.07 -17.83
CA GLU A 59 19.34 -12.83 -18.59
C GLU A 59 18.11 -11.93 -18.43
N GLY A 60 18.22 -10.66 -18.83
CA GLY A 60 17.10 -9.73 -18.79
C GLY A 60 17.47 -8.37 -18.21
N TYR A 61 16.44 -7.59 -17.90
CA TYR A 61 16.60 -6.27 -17.30
C TYR A 61 16.86 -6.43 -15.80
N THR A 62 17.65 -5.52 -15.23
CA THR A 62 17.88 -5.46 -13.79
C THR A 62 17.19 -4.22 -13.24
N ALA A 63 16.35 -4.39 -12.21
CA ALA A 63 15.77 -3.27 -11.48
C ALA A 63 16.39 -3.16 -10.09
N GLN A 64 16.79 -1.95 -9.71
CA GLN A 64 17.41 -1.65 -8.42
C GLN A 64 16.65 -0.54 -7.69
N VAL A 65 16.47 -0.69 -6.38
CA VAL A 65 15.97 0.36 -5.48
C VAL A 65 17.18 0.99 -4.81
N ILE A 66 17.36 2.30 -4.99
CA ILE A 66 18.55 3.01 -4.52
C ILE A 66 18.20 3.95 -3.36
N SER A 67 19.06 3.96 -2.35
CA SER A 67 18.94 4.78 -1.13
C SER A 67 19.15 6.27 -1.37
N THR A 68 18.48 7.10 -0.57
CA THR A 68 18.65 8.57 -0.52
C THR A 68 19.95 9.00 0.12
N GLU A 69 20.47 8.25 1.08
CA GLU A 69 21.55 8.69 1.98
C GLU A 69 22.94 8.47 1.40
N ASN A 70 23.16 7.33 0.74
CA ASN A 70 24.49 6.82 0.39
C ASN A 70 24.57 6.17 -1.01
N GLU A 71 23.52 6.29 -1.82
CA GLU A 71 23.40 5.61 -3.13
C GLU A 71 23.54 4.07 -3.07
N GLU A 72 23.31 3.47 -1.90
CA GLU A 72 23.33 2.02 -1.72
C GLU A 72 22.14 1.36 -2.41
N VAL A 73 22.37 0.16 -2.96
CA VAL A 73 21.34 -0.71 -3.52
C VAL A 73 20.60 -1.41 -2.36
N LEU A 74 19.38 -0.95 -2.07
CA LEU A 74 18.53 -1.52 -1.02
C LEU A 74 17.87 -2.84 -1.45
N TYR A 75 17.58 -2.96 -2.75
CA TYR A 75 16.95 -4.14 -3.34
C TYR A 75 17.30 -4.24 -4.82
N SER A 76 17.47 -5.45 -5.33
CA SER A 76 17.78 -5.71 -6.74
C SER A 76 17.16 -7.02 -7.19
N PHE A 77 16.62 -7.06 -8.41
CA PHE A 77 16.19 -8.30 -9.07
C PHE A 77 16.25 -8.17 -10.60
N ARG A 78 16.31 -9.31 -11.28
CA ARG A 78 16.21 -9.44 -12.74
C ARG A 78 14.78 -9.76 -13.17
N PHE A 79 14.40 -9.27 -14.35
CA PHE A 79 13.09 -9.53 -14.95
C PHE A 79 13.16 -9.53 -16.48
N GLU A 80 12.21 -10.23 -17.07
CA GLU A 80 11.93 -10.17 -18.51
C GLU A 80 10.67 -9.34 -18.76
N VAL A 81 10.62 -8.64 -19.89
CA VAL A 81 9.40 -7.95 -20.32
C VAL A 81 8.41 -9.03 -20.80
N PRO A 82 7.14 -9.02 -20.36
CA PRO A 82 6.17 -10.04 -20.72
C PRO A 82 5.66 -9.85 -22.16
N LEU A 83 6.51 -10.17 -23.13
CA LEU A 83 6.21 -10.07 -24.56
C LEU A 83 5.45 -11.30 -25.09
N GLU A 84 5.49 -12.41 -24.37
CA GLU A 84 4.82 -13.64 -24.77
C GLU A 84 3.44 -13.73 -24.13
N ILE A 85 2.40 -13.82 -24.95
CA ILE A 85 1.04 -14.11 -24.49
C ILE A 85 0.54 -15.40 -25.14
N ASN A 86 -0.09 -16.26 -24.33
CA ASN A 86 -0.81 -17.41 -24.85
C ASN A 86 -2.21 -16.96 -25.25
N ILE A 87 -2.55 -17.13 -26.53
CA ILE A 87 -3.87 -16.80 -27.06
C ILE A 87 -4.62 -18.08 -27.42
N ASP A 88 -5.87 -18.16 -26.99
CA ASP A 88 -6.80 -19.20 -27.40
C ASP A 88 -7.73 -18.63 -28.46
N LEU A 89 -7.63 -19.14 -29.67
CA LEU A 89 -8.49 -18.80 -30.81
C LEU A 89 -9.57 -19.87 -30.92
N SER A 90 -10.82 -19.45 -30.74
CA SER A 90 -12.00 -20.29 -31.03
C SER A 90 -12.44 -20.03 -32.46
N ASP A 91 -12.35 -21.04 -33.33
CA ASP A 91 -12.94 -20.98 -34.68
C ASP A 91 -14.40 -21.49 -34.62
N PRO A 92 -15.40 -20.60 -34.75
CA PRO A 92 -16.80 -21.00 -34.69
C PRO A 92 -17.26 -21.86 -35.89
N LEU A 93 -16.54 -21.82 -37.02
CA LEU A 93 -16.86 -22.60 -38.20
C LEU A 93 -16.39 -24.05 -38.06
N VAL A 94 -15.19 -24.26 -37.50
CA VAL A 94 -14.57 -25.58 -37.33
C VAL A 94 -14.92 -26.22 -35.97
N LYS A 95 -15.53 -25.45 -35.05
CA LYS A 95 -15.81 -25.86 -33.66
C LYS A 95 -14.55 -26.40 -32.96
N SER A 96 -13.39 -25.82 -33.28
CA SER A 96 -12.10 -26.21 -32.71
C SER A 96 -11.50 -25.05 -31.91
N LEU A 97 -10.88 -25.40 -30.78
CA LEU A 97 -9.99 -24.52 -30.04
C LEU A 97 -8.57 -24.72 -30.57
N SER A 98 -7.96 -23.65 -31.08
CA SER A 98 -6.54 -23.61 -31.43
C SER A 98 -5.85 -22.58 -30.54
N GLY A 99 -4.78 -22.99 -29.87
CA GLY A 99 -3.95 -22.10 -29.05
C GLY A 99 -2.60 -21.83 -29.71
N GLY A 100 -1.99 -20.69 -29.37
CA GLY A 100 -0.64 -20.35 -29.81
C GLY A 100 0.00 -19.31 -28.92
N MET A 101 1.32 -19.20 -29.03
CA MET A 101 2.08 -18.12 -28.42
C MET A 101 2.17 -16.96 -29.41
N MET A 102 1.78 -15.77 -28.99
CA MET A 102 1.96 -14.52 -29.71
C MET A 102 3.05 -13.71 -29.03
N ILE A 103 4.02 -13.24 -29.81
CA ILE A 103 5.09 -12.36 -29.36
C ILE A 103 4.66 -10.93 -29.68
N LEU A 104 4.63 -10.08 -28.66
CA LEU A 104 4.27 -8.67 -28.71
C LEU A 104 5.52 -7.82 -28.92
N ASN A 105 5.37 -6.71 -29.63
CA ASN A 105 6.41 -5.66 -29.74
C ASN A 105 6.20 -4.52 -28.74
N GLU A 106 4.97 -4.42 -28.19
CA GLU A 106 4.54 -3.40 -27.25
C GLU A 106 3.71 -4.05 -26.13
N THR A 107 3.95 -3.67 -24.87
CA THR A 107 3.17 -4.18 -23.73
C THR A 107 3.24 -3.25 -22.53
N ASP A 108 2.14 -3.13 -21.80
CA ASP A 108 2.10 -2.49 -20.49
C ASP A 108 2.32 -3.56 -19.40
N PHE A 109 3.21 -3.28 -18.47
CA PHE A 109 3.50 -4.19 -17.38
C PHE A 109 3.76 -3.45 -16.07
N ALA A 110 3.71 -4.18 -14.95
CA ALA A 110 3.95 -3.60 -13.64
C ALA A 110 4.96 -4.44 -12.85
N LEU A 111 5.88 -3.75 -12.20
CA LEU A 111 6.81 -4.35 -11.25
C LEU A 111 6.45 -3.91 -9.83
N ILE A 112 6.57 -4.83 -8.89
CA ILE A 112 6.28 -4.60 -7.48
C ILE A 112 7.61 -4.62 -6.73
N PHE A 113 7.89 -3.54 -6.01
CA PHE A 113 9.09 -3.34 -5.21
C PHE A 113 8.75 -3.29 -3.73
N PRO A 114 9.62 -3.82 -2.85
CA PRO A 114 9.52 -3.53 -1.43
C PRO A 114 9.68 -2.03 -1.20
N TYR A 115 8.89 -1.49 -0.27
CA TYR A 115 8.96 -0.09 0.12
C TYR A 115 10.04 0.11 1.18
N TYR A 116 10.90 1.11 0.99
CA TYR A 116 11.86 1.57 2.00
C TYR A 116 11.69 3.08 2.20
N ASP A 117 11.60 3.53 3.45
CA ASP A 117 11.50 4.96 3.79
C ASP A 117 12.69 5.77 3.24
N LYS A 118 13.83 5.12 3.06
CA LYS A 118 15.06 5.73 2.53
C LYS A 118 15.22 5.56 1.02
N ALA A 119 14.24 5.05 0.28
CA ALA A 119 14.39 4.88 -1.17
C ALA A 119 14.25 6.22 -1.92
N LYS A 120 15.20 6.52 -2.83
CA LYS A 120 15.24 7.76 -3.63
C LYS A 120 14.72 7.56 -5.04
N TYR A 121 15.16 6.49 -5.70
CA TYR A 121 14.80 6.17 -7.07
C TYR A 121 14.87 4.67 -7.33
N ILE A 122 14.13 4.24 -8.33
CA ILE A 122 14.28 2.92 -8.97
C ILE A 122 15.07 3.13 -10.25
N VAL A 123 16.14 2.35 -10.44
CA VAL A 123 16.91 2.33 -11.68
C VAL A 123 16.64 1.02 -12.41
N VAL A 124 16.41 1.10 -13.71
CA VAL A 124 16.32 -0.06 -14.60
C VAL A 124 17.53 -0.05 -15.51
N TYR A 125 18.23 -1.19 -15.56
CA TYR A 125 19.33 -1.46 -16.45
C TYR A 125 18.90 -2.49 -17.49
N ASN A 126 19.42 -2.37 -18.70
CA ASN A 126 19.22 -3.37 -19.75
C ASN A 126 20.15 -4.59 -19.55
N PRO A 127 20.02 -5.67 -20.35
CA PRO A 127 20.88 -6.86 -20.24
C PRO A 127 22.37 -6.61 -20.51
N ARG A 128 22.75 -5.40 -20.94
CA ARG A 128 24.14 -4.97 -21.16
C ARG A 128 24.63 -4.00 -20.07
N ASP A 129 23.92 -3.93 -18.95
CA ASP A 129 24.20 -3.08 -17.79
C ASP A 129 24.17 -1.57 -18.05
N TYR A 130 23.52 -1.11 -19.12
CA TYR A 130 23.28 0.32 -19.33
C TYR A 130 22.01 0.76 -18.58
N GLU A 131 22.09 1.87 -17.84
CA GLU A 131 20.92 2.54 -17.27
C GLU A 131 19.99 2.98 -18.41
N VAL A 132 18.76 2.47 -18.40
CA VAL A 132 17.73 2.83 -19.40
C VAL A 132 16.63 3.72 -18.81
N LEU A 133 16.41 3.65 -17.50
CA LEU A 133 15.34 4.40 -16.85
C LEU A 133 15.68 4.67 -15.38
N LYS A 134 15.38 5.88 -14.92
CA LYS A 134 15.52 6.30 -13.52
C LYS A 134 14.22 6.93 -13.04
N VAL A 135 13.48 6.21 -12.22
CA VAL A 135 12.17 6.61 -11.70
C VAL A 135 12.35 7.20 -10.31
N PRO A 136 12.11 8.50 -10.07
CA PRO A 136 12.15 9.06 -8.73
C PRO A 136 11.08 8.40 -7.86
N LEU A 137 11.33 8.24 -6.56
CA LEU A 137 10.39 7.74 -5.57
C LEU A 137 9.90 8.83 -4.59
N ILE A 138 10.21 10.10 -4.87
CA ILE A 138 9.88 11.27 -4.02
C ILE A 138 8.44 11.14 -3.53
N GLU A 139 8.28 11.15 -2.21
CA GLU A 139 7.04 10.86 -1.49
C GLU A 139 6.01 11.98 -1.69
N GLU A 140 5.47 12.11 -2.90
CA GLU A 140 4.30 12.96 -3.13
C GLU A 140 3.05 12.20 -2.66
N GLN A 141 2.74 12.45 -1.39
CA GLN A 141 1.39 12.57 -0.85
C GLN A 141 0.46 11.35 -0.98
N PHE A 142 0.69 10.35 -0.14
CA PHE A 142 -0.42 9.63 0.50
C PHE A 142 -0.21 9.58 2.01
N ILE A 143 -0.05 10.75 2.62
CA ILE A 143 -0.50 10.93 4.01
C ILE A 143 -2.03 10.96 3.96
N GLN A 144 -2.63 9.80 3.65
CA GLN A 144 -3.95 9.48 4.12
C GLN A 144 -3.82 8.80 5.48
N ASP A 145 -2.95 9.35 6.36
CA ASP A 145 -3.24 9.34 7.79
C ASP A 145 -4.54 10.13 7.91
N ARG A 146 -5.68 9.46 7.67
CA ARG A 146 -7.00 9.95 8.01
C ARG A 146 -6.97 10.09 9.52
N SER A 147 -6.54 11.26 9.95
CA SER A 147 -6.32 11.61 11.34
C SER A 147 -7.59 11.27 12.11
N PHE A 148 -7.55 10.18 12.88
CA PHE A 148 -8.67 9.71 13.70
C PHE A 148 -8.89 10.59 14.94
N TRP A 149 -8.28 11.78 14.98
CA TRP A 149 -8.43 12.75 16.06
C TRP A 149 -9.89 13.14 16.33
N TRP A 150 -10.74 13.13 15.30
CA TRP A 150 -12.17 13.38 15.48
C TRP A 150 -12.84 12.32 16.37
N VAL A 151 -12.41 11.05 16.33
CA VAL A 151 -12.91 9.98 17.21
C VAL A 151 -12.55 10.27 18.66
N ILE A 152 -11.32 10.75 18.92
CA ILE A 152 -10.85 11.14 20.25
C ILE A 152 -11.69 12.32 20.79
N ILE A 153 -11.94 13.33 19.96
CA ILE A 153 -12.78 14.48 20.32
C ILE A 153 -14.20 14.01 20.69
N LEU A 154 -14.79 13.13 19.88
CA LEU A 154 -16.14 12.61 20.11
C LEU A 154 -16.24 11.78 21.39
N ALA A 155 -15.21 10.98 21.68
CA ALA A 155 -15.09 10.25 22.94
C ALA A 155 -14.97 11.18 24.16
N LEU A 156 -14.16 12.23 24.07
CA LEU A 156 -14.03 13.23 25.14
C LEU A 156 -15.34 13.98 25.42
N LEU A 157 -16.08 14.37 24.38
CA LEU A 157 -17.38 15.01 24.52
C LEU A 157 -18.40 14.10 25.22
N LEU A 158 -18.41 12.80 24.91
CA LEU A 158 -19.24 11.80 25.58
C LEU A 158 -18.89 11.66 27.07
N ILE A 159 -17.60 11.62 27.41
CA ILE A 159 -17.13 11.56 28.81
C ILE A 159 -17.55 12.82 29.58
N LEU A 160 -17.38 14.00 28.97
CA LEU A 160 -17.78 15.28 29.57
C LEU A 160 -19.29 15.33 29.82
N GLY A 161 -20.10 14.94 28.83
CA GLY A 161 -21.56 14.90 28.95
C GLY A 161 -22.03 13.97 30.07
N LEU A 162 -21.41 12.79 30.20
CA LEU A 162 -21.69 11.85 31.29
C LEU A 162 -21.27 12.40 32.66
N ALA A 163 -20.16 13.13 32.74
CA ALA A 163 -19.71 13.76 33.98
C ALA A 163 -20.70 14.84 34.45
N VAL A 164 -21.10 15.75 33.54
CA VAL A 164 -22.09 16.81 33.83
C VAL A 164 -23.43 16.21 34.25
N TYR A 165 -23.91 15.19 33.52
CA TYR A 165 -25.16 14.50 33.85
C TYR A 165 -25.13 13.90 35.27
N ASN A 166 -24.00 13.32 35.68
CA ASN A 166 -23.85 12.74 37.02
C ASN A 166 -23.82 13.79 38.13
N ILE A 167 -23.21 14.95 37.89
CA ILE A 167 -23.23 16.07 38.83
C ILE A 167 -24.67 16.58 39.01
N TYR A 168 -25.38 16.80 37.90
CA TYR A 168 -26.76 17.28 37.91
C TYR A 168 -27.69 16.31 38.66
N ARG A 169 -27.60 15.01 38.36
CA ARG A 169 -28.39 13.96 39.02
C ARG A 169 -28.12 13.87 40.53
N LYS A 170 -26.87 14.08 40.98
CA LYS A 170 -26.55 14.11 42.42
C LYS A 170 -27.15 15.33 43.12
N LYS A 171 -27.17 16.49 42.44
CA LYS A 171 -27.75 17.72 42.99
C LYS A 171 -29.26 17.57 43.19
N SER A 172 -29.98 17.10 42.17
CA SER A 172 -31.43 16.87 42.26
C SER A 172 -31.82 15.90 43.38
N ARG A 173 -31.04 14.82 43.62
CA ARG A 173 -31.29 13.91 44.76
C ARG A 173 -31.07 14.54 46.13
N ARG A 174 -30.20 15.55 46.25
CA ARG A 174 -29.98 16.27 47.52
C ARG A 174 -31.12 17.23 47.80
N GLU A 175 -31.68 17.85 46.76
CA GLU A 175 -32.84 18.75 46.88
C GLU A 175 -34.11 17.98 47.28
N GLU A 176 -34.31 16.74 46.80
CA GLU A 176 -35.41 15.87 47.25
C GLU A 176 -35.27 15.38 48.71
N GLN A 177 -34.06 15.45 49.29
CA GLN A 177 -33.78 14.99 50.66
C GLN A 177 -33.60 16.15 51.66
N ALA A 178 -33.69 17.40 51.20
CA ALA A 178 -33.67 18.56 52.07
C ALA A 178 -35.08 18.74 52.68
N PRO A 179 -35.21 18.72 54.03
CA PRO A 179 -36.49 18.87 54.72
C PRO A 179 -37.08 20.28 54.59
#